data_AF-A0A9W9MFY6-F1
#
_entry.id   AF-A0A9W9MFY6-F1
#
_cell.length_a   1.000
_cell.length_b   1.000
_cell.length_c   1.000
_cell.angle_alpha   90.00
_cell.angle_beta   90.00
_cell.angle_gamma   90.00
#
_symmetry.space_group_name_H-M   'P 1'
#
loop_
_entity.id
_entity.type
_entity.pdbx_description
1 polymer ?
#
loop_
_entity_poly.entity_id
_entity_poly.type
_entity_poly.pdbx_seq_one_letter_code
_entity_poly.pdbx_strand_id
1 'polypeptide(L)'
;MAHSGSGQSSVGNRSIYEAGDQRNVPVSELQERARYAEGLPQSHKNLDSKDNRTIVNKLASQEKKTDTSHHQHNEYDAEAELSKRDPTKPAVTHGNAPSKGAQIDAELKADDEQRMQEKGIKR
;
A
#
# COMPACT_ATOMS: atom_id res chain seq x y z
N MET A 1 26.83 37.60 28.06
CA MET A 1 26.54 36.55 27.07
C MET A 1 26.31 35.25 27.81
N ALA A 2 25.06 34.81 27.94
CA ALA A 2 24.70 33.58 28.67
C ALA A 2 24.91 32.38 27.73
N HIS A 3 25.82 31.48 28.10
CA HIS A 3 26.10 30.27 27.35
C HIS A 3 25.13 29.19 27.85
N SER A 4 24.12 28.85 27.07
CA SER A 4 23.20 27.75 27.36
C SER A 4 23.90 26.42 27.09
N GLY A 5 24.73 25.97 28.04
CA GLY A 5 25.40 24.67 28.02
C GLY A 5 24.44 23.55 28.43
N SER A 6 24.49 22.43 27.71
CA SER A 6 23.74 21.19 27.96
C SER A 6 24.11 20.54 29.30
N GLY A 7 23.68 21.14 30.41
CA GLY A 7 23.96 20.65 31.77
C GLY A 7 23.26 21.41 32.91
N GLN A 8 22.48 22.46 32.62
CA GLN A 8 21.80 23.28 33.65
C GLN A 8 20.43 22.71 34.09
N SER A 9 20.07 21.48 33.69
CA SER A 9 18.79 20.88 34.08
C SER A 9 18.86 20.26 35.47
N SER A 10 17.71 20.16 36.17
CA SER A 10 17.63 19.57 37.52
C SER A 10 18.12 18.11 37.59
N VAL A 11 18.21 17.44 36.45
CA VAL A 11 18.66 16.05 36.31
C VAL A 11 20.08 15.93 35.73
N GLY A 12 20.77 17.05 35.46
CA GLY A 12 22.16 17.06 34.96
C GLY A 12 22.30 16.90 33.43
N ASN A 13 23.44 16.35 32.99
CA ASN A 13 23.76 16.18 31.57
C ASN A 13 23.04 14.97 30.97
N ARG A 14 22.30 15.19 29.88
CA ARG A 14 21.45 14.19 29.22
C ARG A 14 22.24 12.97 28.70
N SER A 15 23.51 13.16 28.34
CA SER A 15 24.39 12.08 27.85
C SER A 15 24.62 10.93 28.83
N ILE A 16 24.35 11.15 30.13
CA ILE A 16 24.54 10.13 31.19
C ILE A 16 23.37 9.15 31.25
N TYR A 17 22.16 9.59 30.87
CA TYR A 17 20.93 8.81 31.01
C TYR A 17 20.35 8.33 29.69
N GLU A 18 20.73 8.94 28.57
CA GLU A 18 20.36 8.46 27.24
C GLU A 18 21.09 7.14 26.95
N ALA A 19 20.36 6.03 27.06
CA ALA A 19 20.79 4.73 26.56
C ALA A 19 20.81 4.71 25.02
N GLY A 20 21.57 3.79 24.41
CA GLY A 20 21.74 3.72 22.95
C GLY A 20 20.45 3.63 22.14
N ASP A 21 19.38 3.09 22.72
CA ASP A 21 18.04 2.97 22.10
C ASP A 21 17.23 4.29 22.12
N GLN A 22 17.65 5.27 22.93
CA GLN A 22 17.00 6.59 23.01
C GLN A 22 17.63 7.62 22.05
N ARG A 23 18.77 7.29 21.43
CA ARG A 23 19.46 8.17 20.51
C ARG A 23 19.09 7.81 19.08
N ASN A 24 18.79 8.83 18.28
CA ASN A 24 18.71 8.65 16.83
C ASN A 24 20.10 8.27 16.31
N VAL A 25 20.19 7.10 15.69
CA VAL A 25 21.42 6.62 15.07
C VAL A 25 21.74 7.44 13.81
N PRO A 26 23.03 7.67 13.50
CA PRO A 26 23.40 8.41 12.30
C PRO A 26 22.94 7.68 11.03
N VAL A 27 22.65 8.45 9.98
CA VAL A 27 22.15 7.93 8.70
C VAL A 27 23.12 6.91 8.07
N SER A 28 24.43 7.06 8.28
CA SER A 28 25.44 6.11 7.84
C SER A 28 25.23 4.72 8.43
N GLU A 29 24.92 4.64 9.73
CA GLU A 29 24.67 3.37 10.42
C GLU A 29 23.31 2.76 10.00
N LEU A 30 22.32 3.59 9.67
CA LEU A 30 21.03 3.13 9.12
C LEU A 30 21.14 2.50 7.73
N GLN A 31 22.14 2.88 6.93
CA GLN A 31 22.38 2.30 5.60
C GLN A 31 23.15 0.97 5.68
N GLU A 32 24.03 0.83 6.67
CA GLU A 32 24.83 -0.38 6.89
C GLU A 32 24.07 -1.48 7.63
N ARG A 33 23.01 -1.12 8.38
CA ARG A 33 22.15 -2.10 9.05
C ARG A 33 21.44 -2.99 8.03
N ALA A 34 21.66 -4.30 8.14
CA ALA A 34 20.87 -5.30 7.44
C ALA A 34 19.41 -5.16 7.89
N ARG A 35 18.56 -4.58 7.03
CA ARG A 35 17.14 -4.45 7.33
C ARG A 35 16.52 -5.84 7.31
N TYR A 36 15.87 -6.20 8.41
CA TYR A 36 15.15 -7.46 8.51
C TYR A 36 14.08 -7.51 7.40
N ALA A 37 14.12 -8.56 6.57
CA ALA A 37 13.26 -8.77 5.40
C ALA A 37 13.49 -7.86 4.17
N GLU A 38 14.59 -7.10 4.09
CA GLU A 38 14.96 -6.46 2.82
C GLU A 38 15.52 -7.51 1.85
N GLY A 39 14.91 -7.59 0.66
CA GLY A 39 15.35 -8.51 -0.39
C GLY A 39 16.75 -8.18 -0.89
N LEU A 40 17.39 -9.13 -1.59
CA LEU A 40 18.70 -8.87 -2.20
C LEU A 40 18.61 -7.66 -3.14
N PRO A 41 19.62 -6.76 -3.12
CA PRO A 41 19.68 -5.69 -4.11
C PRO A 41 19.66 -6.32 -5.51
N GLN A 42 18.88 -5.73 -6.42
CA GLN A 42 18.69 -6.18 -7.81
C GLN A 42 17.68 -7.33 -8.04
N SER A 43 17.02 -7.88 -7.01
CA SER A 43 16.08 -9.02 -7.16
C SER A 43 14.89 -8.80 -8.11
N HIS A 44 14.64 -7.55 -8.53
CA HIS A 44 13.50 -7.18 -9.38
C HIS A 44 13.86 -6.92 -10.85
N LYS A 45 15.14 -7.07 -11.26
CA LYS A 45 15.53 -6.79 -12.65
C LYS A 45 15.25 -7.98 -13.55
N ASN A 46 14.34 -7.79 -14.52
CA ASN A 46 14.03 -8.83 -15.52
C ASN A 46 15.24 -9.16 -16.44
N LEU A 47 16.17 -8.20 -16.58
CA LEU A 47 17.41 -8.33 -17.33
C LEU A 47 18.61 -8.68 -16.43
N ASP A 48 18.36 -9.20 -15.22
CA ASP A 48 19.45 -9.66 -14.36
C ASP A 48 20.17 -10.85 -15.03
N SER A 49 21.50 -10.77 -15.09
CA SER A 49 22.34 -11.83 -15.63
C SER A 49 22.34 -13.07 -14.72
N LYS A 50 22.02 -12.89 -13.43
CA LYS A 50 21.88 -13.98 -12.45
C LYS A 50 20.49 -14.62 -12.45
N ASP A 51 19.57 -14.14 -13.27
CA ASP A 51 18.23 -14.70 -13.38
C ASP A 51 18.24 -15.98 -14.23
N ASN A 52 18.00 -17.11 -13.56
CA ASN A 52 17.96 -18.46 -14.14
C ASN A 52 16.69 -18.75 -14.97
N ARG A 53 15.76 -17.80 -15.11
CA ARG A 53 14.60 -17.96 -16.01
C ARG A 53 15.07 -18.05 -17.47
N THR A 54 14.53 -19.01 -18.21
CA THR A 54 14.71 -19.13 -19.66
C THR A 54 14.24 -17.86 -20.39
N ILE A 55 14.86 -17.53 -21.53
CA ILE A 55 14.51 -16.36 -22.36
C ILE A 55 13.01 -16.33 -22.68
N VAL A 56 12.42 -17.48 -23.01
CA VAL A 56 10.98 -17.62 -23.29
C VAL A 56 10.12 -17.21 -22.09
N ASN A 57 10.50 -17.64 -20.87
CA ASN A 57 9.77 -17.29 -19.65
C ASN A 57 9.93 -15.81 -19.30
N LYS A 58 11.11 -15.22 -19.56
CA LYS A 58 11.34 -13.78 -19.40
C LYS A 58 10.44 -12.97 -20.33
N LEU A 59 10.37 -13.37 -21.61
CA LEU A 59 9.56 -12.70 -22.64
C LEU A 59 8.06 -12.82 -22.34
N ALA A 60 7.56 -14.02 -22.05
CA ALA A 60 6.18 -14.23 -21.65
C ALA A 60 5.80 -13.46 -20.36
N SER A 61 6.74 -13.30 -19.42
CA SER A 61 6.51 -12.49 -18.22
C SER A 61 6.48 -10.98 -18.50
N GLN A 62 7.14 -10.52 -19.56
CA GLN A 62 7.07 -9.12 -19.98
C GLN A 62 5.80 -8.85 -20.78
N GLU A 63 5.38 -9.74 -21.66
CA GLU A 63 4.11 -9.61 -22.40
C GLU A 63 2.89 -9.57 -21.48
N LYS A 64 2.94 -10.28 -20.35
CA LYS A 64 1.87 -10.27 -19.33
C LYS A 64 1.90 -9.04 -18.42
N LYS A 65 3.00 -8.28 -18.40
CA LYS A 65 3.03 -7.02 -17.65
C LYS A 65 2.34 -5.98 -18.51
N THR A 66 1.17 -5.53 -18.06
CA THR A 66 0.61 -4.27 -18.55
C THR A 66 1.65 -3.18 -18.26
N ASP A 67 1.83 -2.26 -19.21
CA ASP A 67 2.90 -1.26 -19.17
C ASP A 67 2.93 -0.55 -17.80
N THR A 68 4.00 -0.75 -17.03
CA THR A 68 4.20 -0.13 -15.71
C THR A 68 4.36 1.40 -15.79
N SER A 69 4.38 1.96 -17.01
CA SER A 69 4.24 3.39 -17.28
C SER A 69 2.87 3.93 -16.86
N HIS A 70 1.88 3.07 -16.72
CA HIS A 70 0.55 3.48 -16.30
C HIS A 70 0.46 3.41 -14.78
N HIS A 71 0.60 4.56 -14.15
CA HIS A 71 -0.48 4.95 -13.25
C HIS A 71 -1.77 4.85 -14.08
N GLN A 72 -2.39 3.65 -14.09
CA GLN A 72 -3.64 3.34 -14.78
C GLN A 72 -4.77 4.10 -14.07
N HIS A 73 -4.75 5.42 -14.19
CA HIS A 73 -5.82 6.28 -13.70
C HIS A 73 -6.91 6.45 -14.77
N ASN A 74 -6.67 5.96 -15.99
CA ASN A 74 -7.50 6.19 -17.18
C ASN A 74 -7.75 4.94 -18.04
N GLU A 75 -7.22 3.76 -17.67
CA GLU A 75 -7.53 2.53 -18.38
C GLU A 75 -8.79 1.92 -17.78
N TYR A 76 -9.74 1.62 -18.65
CA TYR A 76 -11.06 1.11 -18.31
C TYR A 76 -10.93 -0.22 -17.56
N ASP A 77 -10.97 -0.15 -16.24
CA ASP A 77 -10.80 -1.32 -15.38
C ASP A 77 -12.16 -2.00 -15.19
N ALA A 78 -12.34 -3.16 -15.82
CA ALA A 78 -13.61 -3.89 -15.86
C ALA A 78 -14.10 -4.27 -14.46
N GLU A 79 -13.18 -4.51 -13.52
CA GLU A 79 -13.50 -4.77 -12.11
C GLU A 79 -13.97 -3.49 -11.39
N ALA A 80 -13.37 -2.33 -11.69
CA ALA A 80 -13.81 -1.05 -11.14
C ALA A 80 -15.20 -0.65 -11.67
N GLU A 81 -15.48 -0.95 -12.93
CA GLU A 81 -16.80 -0.86 -13.57
C GLU A 81 -17.86 -1.73 -12.89
N LEU A 82 -17.50 -2.95 -12.52
CA LEU A 82 -18.35 -3.86 -11.76
C LEU A 82 -18.62 -3.32 -10.35
N SER A 83 -17.58 -2.82 -9.69
CA SER A 83 -17.67 -2.21 -8.35
C SER A 83 -18.58 -0.98 -8.32
N LYS A 84 -18.60 -0.15 -9.38
CA LYS A 84 -19.52 1.00 -9.48
C LYS A 84 -20.99 0.58 -9.53
N ARG A 85 -21.28 -0.58 -10.14
CA ARG A 85 -22.65 -1.11 -10.25
C ARG A 85 -23.07 -1.79 -8.96
N ASP A 86 -22.21 -2.60 -8.38
CA ASP A 86 -22.48 -3.32 -7.14
C ASP A 86 -21.17 -3.47 -6.34
N PRO A 87 -21.11 -2.92 -5.12
CA PRO A 87 -19.90 -2.96 -4.31
C PRO A 87 -19.51 -4.37 -3.87
N THR A 88 -20.43 -5.34 -3.90
CA THR A 88 -20.17 -6.72 -3.45
C THR A 88 -19.65 -7.64 -4.55
N LYS A 89 -19.90 -7.30 -5.82
CA LYS A 89 -19.56 -8.16 -6.97
C LYS A 89 -18.08 -8.51 -7.09
N PRO A 90 -17.13 -7.58 -6.95
CA PRO A 90 -15.70 -7.92 -7.06
C PRO A 90 -15.26 -8.98 -6.04
N ALA A 91 -15.80 -8.95 -4.82
CA ALA A 91 -15.48 -9.97 -3.83
C ALA A 91 -16.06 -11.34 -4.22
N VAL A 92 -17.32 -11.35 -4.69
CA VAL A 92 -18.03 -12.56 -5.09
C VAL A 92 -17.42 -13.21 -6.34
N THR A 93 -17.01 -12.42 -7.34
CA THR A 93 -16.34 -12.93 -8.56
C THR A 93 -15.03 -13.65 -8.23
N HIS A 94 -14.32 -13.18 -7.20
CA HIS A 94 -13.10 -13.80 -6.70
C HIS A 94 -13.34 -14.91 -5.66
N GLY A 95 -14.59 -15.26 -5.35
CA GLY A 95 -14.93 -16.30 -4.36
C GLY A 95 -14.67 -15.91 -2.90
N ASN A 96 -14.51 -14.61 -2.63
CA ASN A 96 -14.26 -14.07 -1.30
C ASN A 96 -15.55 -13.55 -0.65
N ALA A 97 -15.56 -13.48 0.68
CA ALA A 97 -16.62 -12.80 1.39
C ALA A 97 -16.51 -11.27 1.18
N PRO A 98 -17.61 -10.56 0.84
CA PRO A 98 -17.60 -9.11 0.72
C PRO A 98 -17.29 -8.45 2.08
N SER A 99 -16.66 -7.28 2.03
CA SER A 99 -16.35 -6.52 3.24
C SER A 99 -17.63 -6.00 3.90
N LYS A 100 -17.58 -5.72 5.21
CA LYS A 100 -18.71 -5.10 5.92
C LYS A 100 -19.17 -3.79 5.28
N GLY A 101 -18.23 -2.97 4.78
CA GLY A 101 -18.54 -1.73 4.08
C GLY A 101 -19.30 -1.99 2.79
N ALA A 102 -18.84 -2.94 1.97
CA ALA A 102 -19.51 -3.30 0.72
C ALA A 102 -20.93 -3.86 0.95
N GLN A 103 -21.15 -4.58 2.04
CA GLN A 103 -22.48 -5.06 2.44
C GLN A 103 -23.41 -3.89 2.79
N ILE A 104 -22.94 -2.96 3.63
CA ILE A 104 -23.71 -1.76 4.03
C ILE A 104 -24.03 -0.89 2.81
N ASP A 105 -23.06 -0.68 1.92
CA ASP A 105 -23.27 0.12 0.70
C ASP A 105 -24.32 -0.52 -0.23
N ALA A 106 -24.37 -1.85 -0.30
CA ALA A 106 -25.39 -2.57 -1.07
C ALA A 106 -26.79 -2.46 -0.42
N GLU A 107 -26.88 -2.58 0.91
CA GLU A 107 -28.13 -2.40 1.66
C GLU A 107 -28.67 -0.97 1.50
N LEU A 108 -27.82 0.04 1.68
CA LEU A 108 -28.20 1.45 1.59
C LEU A 108 -28.71 1.80 0.18
N LYS A 109 -28.08 1.23 -0.85
CA LYS A 109 -28.54 1.36 -2.24
C LYS A 109 -29.91 0.72 -2.47
N ALA A 110 -30.17 -0.45 -1.87
CA ALA A 110 -31.47 -1.11 -1.97
C ALA A 110 -32.57 -0.32 -1.25
N ASP A 111 -32.30 0.20 -0.06
CA ASP A 111 -33.22 1.03 0.72
C ASP A 111 -33.55 2.35 0.00
N ASP A 112 -32.55 2.96 -0.65
CA ASP A 112 -32.75 4.16 -1.46
C ASP A 112 -33.63 3.88 -2.69
N GLU A 113 -33.41 2.76 -3.38
CA GLU A 113 -34.24 2.35 -4.51
C GLU A 113 -35.69 2.08 -4.09
N GLN A 114 -35.92 1.45 -2.93
CA GLN A 114 -37.26 1.25 -2.36
C GLN A 114 -37.94 2.57 -2.02
N ARG A 115 -37.26 3.48 -1.30
CA ARG A 115 -37.80 4.80 -0.96
C ARG A 115 -38.12 5.64 -2.19
N MET A 116 -37.33 5.54 -3.25
CA MET A 116 -37.61 6.25 -4.51
C MET A 116 -38.85 5.71 -5.20
N GLN A 117 -39.08 4.39 -5.16
CA GLN A 117 -40.30 3.76 -5.65
C GLN A 117 -41.54 4.18 -4.83
N GLU A 118 -41.44 4.16 -3.49
CA GLU A 118 -42.52 4.62 -2.59
C GLU A 118 -42.88 6.09 -2.82
N LYS A 119 -41.87 6.93 -3.06
CA LYS A 119 -42.07 8.35 -3.40
C LYS A 119 -42.59 8.58 -4.82
N GLY A 120 -42.81 7.53 -5.60
CA GLY A 120 -43.34 7.61 -6.97
C GLY A 120 -42.39 8.25 -7.98
N ILE A 121 -41.12 8.44 -7.61
CA ILE A 121 -40.09 8.99 -8.49
C ILE A 121 -39.54 7.80 -9.29
N LYS A 122 -40.22 7.50 -10.41
CA LYS A 122 -39.69 6.54 -11.38
C LYS A 122 -38.39 7.11 -11.98
N ARG A 123 -37.37 6.26 -12.07
CA ARG A 123 -36.17 6.54 -12.88
C ARG A 123 -36.53 6.74 -14.35
#